data_AF-A0A0Q8Q504-F1
#
_entry.id   AF-A0A0Q8Q504-F1
#
_cell.length_a   1.000
_cell.length_b   1.000
_cell.length_c   1.000
_cell.angle_alpha   90.00
_cell.angle_beta   90.00
_cell.angle_gamma   90.00
#
_symmetry.space_group_name_H-M   'P 1'
#
loop_
_entity.id
_entity.type
_entity.pdbx_description
1 polymer ?
#
loop_
_entity_poly.entity_id
_entity_poly.type
_entity_poly.pdbx_seq_one_letter_code
_entity_poly.pdbx_strand_id
1 'polypeptide(L)'
;MRRDSDLIRAILLAIEKDDRCEVLRLPDIGGYSDEAVHFHARLLIEKGFLKTFFPDRTGKQPWCCIRLTWEGYDFLDAIRDPVLWRSVKRAAGKVGSWSIETLAAIAKAMILARVEAIGLAA
;
A
#
# COMPACT_ATOMS: atom_id res chain seq x y z
N MET A 1 15.96 -5.07 -6.94
CA MET A 1 15.34 -6.11 -6.08
C MET A 1 14.04 -6.58 -6.74
N ARG A 2 13.51 -7.77 -6.40
CA ARG A 2 12.21 -8.24 -6.90
C ARG A 2 11.09 -7.60 -6.08
N ARG A 3 9.99 -7.22 -6.73
CA ARG A 3 8.80 -6.70 -6.04
C ARG A 3 8.17 -7.77 -5.15
N ASP A 4 7.86 -7.39 -3.91
CA ASP A 4 7.16 -8.19 -2.92
C ASP A 4 5.87 -7.49 -2.50
N SER A 5 4.73 -8.13 -2.81
CA SER A 5 3.40 -7.62 -2.50
C SER A 5 3.08 -7.61 -1.00
N ASP A 6 3.64 -8.55 -0.23
CA ASP A 6 3.44 -8.60 1.21
C ASP A 6 4.22 -7.50 1.91
N LEU A 7 5.44 -7.20 1.45
CA LEU A 7 6.21 -6.05 1.94
C LEU A 7 5.52 -4.73 1.60
N ILE A 8 5.00 -4.59 0.37
CA ILE A 8 4.23 -3.41 -0.03
C ILE A 8 3.05 -3.17 0.94
N ARG A 9 2.26 -4.21 1.20
CA ARG A 9 1.13 -4.15 2.14
C ARG A 9 1.60 -3.80 3.56
N ALA A 10 2.70 -4.39 4.02
CA ALA A 10 3.25 -4.14 5.35
C ALA A 10 3.71 -2.67 5.52
N ILE A 11 4.38 -2.10 4.50
CA ILE A 11 4.80 -0.69 4.52
C ILE A 11 3.58 0.24 4.63
N LEU A 12 2.53 0.02 3.83
CA LEU A 12 1.33 0.85 3.85
C LEU A 12 0.62 0.79 5.21
N LEU A 13 0.45 -0.42 5.77
CA LEU A 13 -0.13 -0.61 7.12
C LEU A 13 0.72 0.06 8.21
N ALA A 14 2.04 -0.02 8.11
CA ALA A 14 2.94 0.54 9.12
C ALA A 14 2.97 2.07 9.07
N ILE A 15 2.90 2.68 7.88
CA ILE A 15 2.81 4.13 7.72
C ILE A 15 1.47 4.66 8.24
N GLU A 16 0.35 3.97 7.95
CA GLU A 16 -0.97 4.37 8.46
C GLU A 16 -1.07 4.31 9.99
N LYS A 17 -0.38 3.35 10.61
CA LYS A 17 -0.39 3.16 12.07
C LYS A 17 0.32 4.28 12.83
N ASP A 18 1.16 5.10 12.18
CA ASP A 18 1.86 6.20 12.87
C ASP A 18 0.88 7.35 13.18
N ASP A 19 0.74 7.67 14.46
CA ASP A 19 -0.18 8.72 14.96
C ASP A 19 0.12 10.12 14.40
N ARG A 20 1.32 10.35 13.84
CA ARG A 20 1.72 11.64 13.30
C ARG A 20 1.17 11.91 11.90
N CYS A 21 0.52 10.93 11.26
CA CYS A 21 0.03 10.96 9.87
C CYS A 21 1.12 11.17 8.79
N GLU A 22 2.34 11.49 9.21
CA GLU A 22 3.53 11.79 8.43
C GLU A 22 4.74 11.14 9.11
N VAL A 23 5.38 10.18 8.45
CA VAL A 23 6.57 9.50 9.01
C VAL A 23 7.84 10.22 8.57
N LEU A 24 8.75 10.44 9.53
CA LEU A 24 10.07 11.05 9.27
C LEU A 24 11.10 10.03 8.76
N ARG A 25 10.84 8.74 9.01
CA ARG A 25 11.65 7.60 8.56
C ARG A 25 10.71 6.49 8.14
N LEU A 26 11.12 5.69 7.16
CA LEU A 26 10.43 4.46 6.84
C LEU A 26 10.39 3.52 8.06
N PRO A 27 9.28 2.80 8.27
CA PRO A 27 9.15 1.87 9.39
C PRO A 27 10.10 0.69 9.24
N ASP A 28 10.61 0.19 10.37
CA ASP A 28 11.27 -1.10 10.42
C ASP A 28 10.23 -2.21 10.26
N ILE A 29 10.37 -3.03 9.20
CA ILE A 29 9.48 -4.15 8.92
C ILE A 29 10.25 -5.44 9.16
N GLY A 30 9.97 -6.09 10.28
CA GLY A 30 10.62 -7.34 10.68
C GLY A 30 10.63 -8.39 9.56
N GLY A 31 11.79 -9.01 9.36
CA GLY A 31 12.01 -10.01 8.30
C GLY A 31 12.44 -9.42 6.95
N TYR A 32 12.53 -8.10 6.83
CA TYR A 32 13.01 -7.41 5.64
C TYR A 32 14.22 -6.52 5.95
N SER A 33 15.12 -6.36 4.98
CA SER A 33 16.23 -5.42 5.11
C SER A 33 15.76 -3.98 4.88
N ASP A 34 16.47 -3.02 5.46
CA ASP A 34 16.24 -1.59 5.20
C ASP A 34 16.25 -1.29 3.70
N GLU A 35 17.19 -1.87 2.94
CA GLU A 35 17.27 -1.71 1.49
C GLU A 35 16.00 -2.19 0.78
N ALA A 36 15.41 -3.31 1.23
CA ALA A 36 14.15 -3.81 0.69
C ALA A 36 13.02 -2.83 0.97
N VAL A 37 12.92 -2.32 2.19
CA VAL A 37 11.89 -1.35 2.59
C VAL A 37 12.01 -0.07 1.75
N HIS A 38 13.22 0.48 1.62
CA HIS A 38 13.48 1.69 0.83
C HIS A 38 13.15 1.49 -0.65
N PHE A 39 13.54 0.35 -1.22
CA PHE A 39 13.23 0.02 -2.61
C PHE A 39 11.72 0.00 -2.87
N HIS A 40 10.94 -0.67 -2.02
CA HIS A 40 9.49 -0.76 -2.19
C HIS A 40 8.77 0.55 -1.90
N ALA A 41 9.22 1.32 -0.89
CA ALA A 41 8.70 2.65 -0.63
C ALA A 41 8.90 3.58 -1.83
N ARG A 42 10.06 3.52 -2.50
CA ARG A 42 10.30 4.30 -3.72
C ARG A 42 9.33 3.93 -4.84
N LEU A 43 9.06 2.65 -5.05
CA LEU A 43 8.08 2.21 -6.05
C LEU A 43 6.66 2.73 -5.73
N LEU A 44 6.29 2.75 -4.45
CA LEU A 44 4.99 3.28 -4.01
C LEU A 44 4.89 4.80 -4.20
N ILE A 45 6.00 5.53 -4.02
CA ILE A 45 6.06 6.96 -4.32
C ILE A 45 5.93 7.21 -5.82
N GLU A 46 6.66 6.46 -6.65
CA GLU A 46 6.61 6.57 -8.11
C GLU A 46 5.22 6.27 -8.68
N LYS A 47 4.45 5.39 -8.00
CA LYS A 47 3.07 5.07 -8.34
C LYS A 47 2.02 5.97 -7.67
N GLY A 48 2.43 6.92 -6.83
CA GLY A 48 1.53 7.88 -6.21
C GLY A 48 0.74 7.34 -5.01
N PHE A 49 1.02 6.14 -4.49
CA PHE A 49 0.41 5.63 -3.25
C PHE A 49 1.01 6.28 -2.00
N LEU A 50 2.29 6.64 -2.07
CA LEU A 50 2.98 7.42 -1.07
C LEU A 50 3.39 8.77 -1.67
N LYS A 51 3.46 9.78 -0.82
CA LYS A 51 4.03 11.08 -1.16
C LYS A 51 5.12 11.43 -0.17
N THR A 52 6.25 11.86 -0.71
CA THR A 52 7.36 12.39 0.08
C THR A 52 7.43 13.90 -0.13
N PHE A 53 7.68 14.63 0.95
CA PHE A 53 8.02 16.05 0.88
C PHE A 53 9.47 16.21 1.29
N PHE A 54 10.26 16.84 0.43
CA PHE A 54 11.65 17.17 0.77
C PHE A 54 11.69 18.48 1.53
N PRO A 55 12.71 18.68 2.37
CA PRO A 55 12.90 19.97 3.02
C PRO A 55 12.97 21.07 1.98
N ASP A 56 12.12 22.08 2.13
CA ASP A 56 12.16 23.20 1.21
C ASP A 56 13.31 24.14 1.58
N ARG A 57 13.88 24.82 0.58
CA ARG A 57 14.94 25.81 0.83
C ARG A 57 14.45 27.03 1.61
N THR A 58 13.12 27.14 1.83
CA THR A 58 12.50 28.24 2.57
C THR A 58 12.42 27.98 4.07
N GLY A 59 12.75 26.76 4.53
CA GLY A 59 12.74 26.38 5.94
C GLY A 59 11.34 26.18 6.53
N LYS A 60 10.29 26.25 5.70
CA LYS A 60 8.90 26.03 6.13
C LYS A 60 8.59 24.55 6.34
N GLN A 61 9.33 23.68 5.66
CA GLN A 61 9.28 22.24 5.89
C GLN A 61 10.72 21.79 6.16
N PRO A 62 11.20 21.82 7.42
CA PRO A 62 12.61 21.53 7.72
C PRO A 62 12.93 20.03 7.76
N TRP A 63 11.94 19.16 7.61
CA TRP A 63 12.09 17.71 7.65
C TRP A 63 11.49 17.04 6.42
N CYS A 64 12.03 15.86 6.07
CA CYS A 64 11.41 14.97 5.08
C CYS A 64 10.23 14.26 5.75
N CYS A 65 9.06 14.25 5.10
CA CYS A 65 7.94 13.43 5.55
C CYS A 65 7.41 12.55 4.43
N ILE A 66 7.03 11.33 4.79
CA ILE A 66 6.37 10.37 3.93
C ILE A 66 4.95 10.17 4.47
N ARG A 67 3.96 10.25 3.58
CA ARG A 67 2.56 10.00 3.93
C ARG A 67 1.84 9.21 2.86
N LEU A 68 0.74 8.58 3.25
CA LEU A 68 -0.22 8.00 2.32
C LEU A 68 -0.93 9.10 1.53
N THR A 69 -1.16 8.82 0.25
CA THR A 69 -2.09 9.59 -0.58
C THR A 69 -3.49 8.99 -0.46
N TRP A 70 -4.49 9.67 -1.02
CA TRP A 70 -5.84 9.11 -1.15
C TRP A 70 -5.84 7.77 -1.89
N GLU A 71 -5.09 7.67 -2.99
CA GLU A 71 -4.95 6.42 -3.72
C GLU A 71 -4.25 5.33 -2.89
N GLY A 72 -3.29 5.73 -2.04
CA GLY A 72 -2.68 4.90 -1.00
C GLY A 72 -3.70 4.30 -0.04
N TYR A 73 -4.58 5.13 0.51
CA TYR A 73 -5.66 4.70 1.41
C TYR A 73 -6.65 3.78 0.71
N ASP A 74 -7.14 4.14 -0.49
CA ASP A 74 -8.10 3.33 -1.24
C ASP A 74 -7.55 1.93 -1.56
N PHE A 75 -6.27 1.86 -1.96
CA PHE A 75 -5.62 0.58 -2.21
C PHE A 75 -5.44 -0.20 -0.92
N LEU A 76 -4.97 0.44 0.15
CA LEU A 76 -4.75 -0.18 1.45
C LEU A 76 -6.05 -0.78 2.00
N ASP A 77 -7.15 -0.03 1.95
CA ASP A 77 -8.46 -0.50 2.41
C ASP A 77 -8.96 -1.70 1.60
N ALA A 78 -8.72 -1.72 0.29
CA ALA A 78 -9.07 -2.86 -0.55
C ALA A 78 -8.30 -4.15 -0.16
N ILE A 79 -7.11 -4.04 0.42
CA ILE A 79 -6.25 -5.19 0.78
C ILE A 79 -6.04 -5.36 2.29
N ARG A 80 -6.74 -4.58 3.12
CA ARG A 80 -6.56 -4.56 4.58
C ARG A 80 -6.91 -5.89 5.22
N ASP A 81 -8.05 -6.47 4.84
CA ASP A 81 -8.52 -7.76 5.35
C ASP A 81 -7.53 -8.89 4.96
N PRO A 82 -6.92 -9.60 5.92
CA PRO A 82 -5.94 -10.66 5.63
C PRO A 82 -6.55 -11.91 4.98
N VAL A 83 -7.85 -12.17 5.16
CA VAL A 83 -8.59 -13.24 4.46
C VAL A 83 -8.80 -12.83 3.01
N LEU A 84 -9.27 -11.61 2.77
CA LEU A 84 -9.43 -11.05 1.42
C LEU A 84 -8.08 -11.02 0.68
N TRP A 85 -7.02 -10.54 1.34
CA TRP A 85 -5.68 -10.45 0.76
C TRP A 85 -5.14 -11.81 0.28
N ARG A 86 -5.33 -12.87 1.06
CA ARG A 86 -4.97 -14.24 0.63
C ARG A 86 -5.73 -14.67 -0.62
N SER A 87 -7.02 -14.35 -0.71
CA SER A 87 -7.84 -14.62 -1.89
C SER A 87 -7.37 -13.84 -3.11
N VAL A 88 -7.03 -12.55 -2.94
CA VAL A 88 -6.48 -11.69 -4.00
C VAL A 88 -5.19 -12.30 -4.55
N LYS A 89 -4.23 -12.66 -3.69
CA LYS A 89 -2.98 -13.30 -4.11
C LYS A 89 -3.21 -14.62 -4.85
N ARG A 90 -4.17 -15.43 -4.39
CA ARG A 90 -4.53 -16.69 -5.05
C ARG A 90 -5.08 -16.46 -6.46
N ALA A 91 -5.94 -15.45 -6.62
CA ALA A 91 -6.49 -15.10 -7.93
C ALA A 91 -5.41 -14.51 -8.85
N ALA A 92 -4.55 -13.62 -8.34
CA ALA A 92 -3.42 -13.06 -9.07
C ALA A 92 -2.47 -14.17 -9.59
N GLY A 93 -2.19 -15.17 -8.75
CA GLY A 93 -1.40 -16.35 -9.13
C GLY A 93 -2.02 -17.17 -10.26
N LYS A 94 -3.36 -17.26 -10.35
CA LYS A 94 -4.05 -17.94 -11.45
C LYS A 94 -3.97 -17.16 -12.76
N VAL A 95 -4.00 -15.83 -12.70
CA VAL A 95 -3.92 -14.93 -13.87
C VAL A 95 -2.47 -14.73 -14.32
N GLY A 96 -1.50 -14.98 -13.44
CA GLY A 96 -0.07 -14.79 -13.72
C GLY A 96 0.40 -13.34 -13.65
N SER A 97 -0.46 -12.40 -13.21
CA SER A 97 -0.13 -10.98 -13.07
C SER A 97 -0.07 -10.58 -11.59
N TRP A 98 1.06 -9.99 -11.21
CA TRP A 98 1.35 -9.49 -9.86
C TRP A 98 1.55 -7.97 -9.84
N SER A 99 1.04 -7.25 -10.85
CA SER A 99 1.06 -5.79 -10.82
C SER A 99 0.14 -5.28 -9.70
N ILE A 100 0.48 -4.13 -9.11
CA ILE A 100 -0.37 -3.49 -8.09
C ILE A 100 -1.76 -3.22 -8.67
N GLU A 101 -1.83 -2.80 -9.92
CA GLU A 101 -3.08 -2.49 -10.61
C GLU A 101 -3.96 -3.75 -10.73
N THR A 102 -3.37 -4.90 -11.06
CA THR A 102 -4.12 -6.17 -11.09
C THR A 102 -4.56 -6.58 -9.69
N LEU A 103 -3.70 -6.46 -8.68
CA LEU A 103 -4.05 -6.79 -7.29
C LEU A 103 -5.20 -5.91 -6.78
N ALA A 104 -5.15 -4.61 -7.08
CA ALA A 104 -6.20 -3.64 -6.74
C ALA A 104 -7.52 -3.97 -7.46
N ALA A 105 -7.47 -4.28 -8.75
CA ALA A 105 -8.66 -4.65 -9.53
C ALA A 105 -9.33 -5.92 -9.01
N ILE A 106 -8.53 -6.96 -8.70
CA ILE A 106 -9.03 -8.21 -8.11
C ILE A 106 -9.66 -7.95 -6.74
N ALA A 107 -9.00 -7.15 -5.89
CA ALA A 107 -9.52 -6.81 -4.57
C ALA A 107 -10.88 -6.10 -4.66
N LYS A 108 -10.98 -5.07 -5.53
CA LYS A 108 -12.23 -4.34 -5.77
C LYS A 108 -13.34 -5.25 -6.29
N ALA A 109 -13.05 -6.15 -7.24
CA ALA A 109 -14.03 -7.10 -7.75
C ALA A 109 -14.54 -8.06 -6.66
N MET A 110 -13.66 -8.53 -5.77
CA MET A 110 -14.06 -9.39 -4.64
C MET A 110 -14.90 -8.64 -3.61
N ILE A 111 -14.62 -7.35 -3.37
CA ILE A 111 -15.43 -6.51 -2.48
C ILE A 111 -16.82 -6.30 -3.09
N LEU A 112 -16.91 -6.00 -4.39
CA LEU A 112 -18.18 -5.85 -5.09
C LEU A 112 -19.04 -7.12 -5.01
N ALA A 113 -18.44 -8.29 -5.24
CA ALA A 113 -19.14 -9.57 -5.08
C ALA A 113 -19.67 -9.79 -3.65
N ARG A 114 -18.97 -9.29 -2.62
CA ARG A 114 -19.47 -9.32 -1.23
C ARG A 114 -20.67 -8.39 -1.05
N VAL A 115 -20.67 -7.21 -1.68
CA VAL A 115 -21.79 -6.24 -1.64
C VAL A 115 -23.04 -6.82 -2.29
N GLU A 116 -22.89 -7.48 -3.44
CA GLU A 116 -23.98 -8.19 -4.11
C GLU A 116 -24.54 -9.33 -3.23
N ALA A 117 -23.66 -10.10 -2.58
CA ALA A 117 -24.06 -11.21 -1.72
C ALA A 117 -24.86 -10.80 -0.48
N ILE A 118 -24.69 -9.57 0.02
CA ILE A 118 -25.45 -9.03 1.16
C ILE A 118 -26.73 -8.30 0.73
N GLY A 119 -27.09 -8.32 -0.56
CA GLY A 119 -28.35 -7.78 -1.07
C GLY A 119 -28.43 -6.26 -1.13
N LEU A 120 -27.30 -5.55 -1.10
CA LEU A 120 -27.25 -4.09 -1.25
C LEU A 120 -27.25 -3.63 -2.71
N ALA A 121 -27.05 -4.56 -3.66
CA ALA A 121 -27.22 -4.32 -5.09
C ALA A 121 -28.63 -4.76 -5.50
N ALA A 122 -29.62 -3.88 -5.29
CA ALA A 122 -30.97 -3.99 -5.85
C ALA A 122 -31.27 -2.75 -6.70
#